data_AF-A0A1J4J5Z6-F1
#
_entry.id   AF-A0A1J4J5Z6-F1
#
_cell.length_a   1.000
_cell.length_b   1.000
_cell.length_c   1.000
_cell.angle_alpha   90.00
_cell.angle_beta   90.00
_cell.angle_gamma   90.00
#
_symmetry.space_group_name_H-M   'P 1'
#
loop_
_entity.id
_entity.type
_entity.pdbx_description
1 polymer ?
#
loop_
_entity_poly.entity_id
_entity_poly.type
_entity_poly.pdbx_seq_one_letter_code
_entity_poly.pdbx_strand_id
1 'polypeptide(L)'
;MILANQAELHAMENAASDVSGNISRVILHPSVFIALRMSEPTTIRFMVANIGTLLSLTFSENVSSAESTSSFEILLMMIPEITSALIGDGIFYNFVNKLLSFDQNDSVIGRLSNLTFKLIESGLPGSLDSCGFLFKLLKYADNTSVTDLFVGLLEVNQEFEMVQRWMANRCFSNLIINHLKELEIENVSNNQFMSVEIEKLCSFYEMIEMGIKNPILNHSFKGKDIIESLSYKQELVCFAEEQRWKAIIALTNSISNKSGIDQLKPLILLAKKFLMALVSDNSSALRNQPLQNSPSNSTENPQPHVYHLQIINFLQITLPNSYDSEIIQNLLTILKKFPNCSYFHLEIINFIRQAMKDKLVDDKTLKIIAKYVVSRVQETTQGSVAHATAMKLFIDVSKFVKKHRKAKKATEKVEGFEKYAKVQLKSYLKMMDAEYGKEPRKFSLFNKV
;
A
#
# COMPACT_ATOMS: atom_id res chain seq x y z
N MET A 1 43.84 13.35 13.78
CA MET A 1 42.59 13.51 13.02
C MET A 1 42.20 14.99 12.92
N ILE A 2 42.05 15.73 14.02
CA ILE A 2 41.66 17.17 13.99
C ILE A 2 42.66 18.06 13.20
N LEU A 3 43.97 17.84 13.34
CA LEU A 3 44.99 18.65 12.62
C LEU A 3 45.11 18.31 11.12
N ALA A 4 44.83 17.06 10.73
CA ALA A 4 44.85 16.66 9.32
C ALA A 4 43.73 17.38 8.54
N ASN A 5 42.59 17.63 9.20
CA ASN A 5 41.46 18.32 8.60
C ASN A 5 41.75 19.81 8.33
N GLN A 6 42.63 20.47 9.10
CA GLN A 6 42.90 21.91 8.92
C GLN A 6 43.68 22.22 7.64
N ALA A 7 44.70 21.42 7.32
CA ALA A 7 45.50 21.62 6.11
C ALA A 7 44.67 21.37 4.84
N GLU A 8 43.81 20.35 4.85
CA GLU A 8 42.95 20.04 3.72
C GLU A 8 41.80 21.04 3.56
N LEU A 9 41.24 21.57 4.66
CA LEU A 9 40.27 22.67 4.62
C LEU A 9 40.90 23.93 4.01
N HIS A 10 42.12 24.30 4.41
CA HIS A 10 42.83 25.43 3.81
C HIS A 10 43.13 25.21 2.32
N ALA A 11 43.48 23.98 1.90
CA ALA A 11 43.66 23.66 0.48
C ALA A 11 42.35 23.84 -0.33
N MET A 12 41.23 23.44 0.26
CA MET A 12 39.89 23.62 -0.30
C MET A 12 39.50 25.10 -0.39
N GLU A 13 39.79 25.91 0.63
CA GLU A 13 39.53 27.35 0.63
C GLU A 13 40.29 28.04 -0.50
N ASN A 14 41.56 27.67 -0.70
CA ASN A 14 42.36 28.19 -1.80
C ASN A 14 41.76 27.79 -3.16
N ALA A 15 41.26 26.56 -3.30
CA ALA A 15 40.59 26.12 -4.52
C ALA A 15 39.29 26.88 -4.79
N ALA A 16 38.54 27.26 -3.74
CA ALA A 16 37.28 28.00 -3.83
C ALA A 16 37.46 29.53 -3.86
N SER A 17 38.69 30.04 -3.66
CA SER A 17 38.96 31.48 -3.57
C SER A 17 38.73 32.23 -4.89
N ASP A 18 38.96 31.58 -6.03
CA ASP A 18 38.64 32.10 -7.36
C ASP A 18 37.25 31.62 -7.77
N VAL A 19 36.27 32.53 -7.70
CA VAL A 19 34.86 32.27 -8.05
C VAL A 19 34.69 31.86 -9.52
N SER A 20 35.61 32.27 -10.40
CA SER A 20 35.63 31.89 -11.82
C SER A 20 36.41 30.60 -12.11
N GLY A 21 36.96 29.98 -11.06
CA GLY A 21 37.75 28.77 -11.14
C GLY A 21 36.95 27.55 -11.63
N ASN A 22 37.67 26.49 -12.01
CA ASN A 22 37.08 25.26 -12.49
C ASN A 22 36.27 24.57 -11.37
N ILE A 23 34.94 24.58 -11.50
CA ILE A 23 34.00 23.96 -10.55
C ILE A 23 34.33 22.50 -10.25
N SER A 24 34.75 21.70 -11.24
CA SER A 24 35.07 20.28 -11.06
C SER A 24 36.20 20.09 -10.06
N ARG A 25 37.18 21.00 -10.03
CA ARG A 25 38.28 20.93 -9.05
C ARG A 25 37.79 21.13 -7.61
N VAL A 26 36.77 21.95 -7.41
CA VAL A 26 36.24 22.28 -6.08
C VAL A 26 35.28 21.19 -5.60
N ILE A 27 34.32 20.78 -6.43
CA ILE A 27 33.30 19.78 -6.04
C ILE A 27 33.87 18.36 -5.88
N LEU A 28 35.00 18.05 -6.54
CA LEU A 28 35.69 16.77 -6.38
C LEU A 28 36.78 16.82 -5.29
N HIS A 29 36.95 17.97 -4.61
CA HIS A 29 37.93 18.07 -3.55
C HIS A 29 37.50 17.21 -2.34
N PRO A 30 38.38 16.37 -1.76
CA PRO A 30 38.00 15.44 -0.68
C PRO A 30 37.34 16.11 0.54
N SER A 31 37.70 17.35 0.83
CA SER A 31 37.21 18.11 1.99
C SER A 31 36.00 19.00 1.71
N VAL A 32 35.45 19.00 0.48
CA VAL A 32 34.34 19.92 0.12
C VAL A 32 33.12 19.72 1.02
N PHE A 33 32.74 18.47 1.30
CA PHE A 33 31.59 18.17 2.17
C PHE A 33 31.85 18.52 3.63
N ILE A 34 33.10 18.43 4.10
CA ILE A 34 33.48 18.86 5.46
C ILE A 34 33.32 20.37 5.56
N ALA A 35 33.87 21.11 4.59
CA ALA A 35 33.78 22.56 4.53
C ALA A 35 32.33 23.07 4.48
N LEU A 36 31.51 22.44 3.63
CA LEU A 36 30.09 22.74 3.51
C LEU A 36 29.33 22.47 4.81
N ARG A 37 29.60 21.34 5.50
CA ARG A 37 28.99 21.05 6.82
C ARG A 37 29.45 22.01 7.92
N MET A 38 30.69 22.51 7.81
CA MET A 38 31.24 23.54 8.71
C MET A 38 30.76 24.96 8.35
N SER A 39 29.95 25.10 7.30
CA SER A 39 29.45 26.38 6.78
C SER A 39 30.56 27.35 6.41
N GLU A 40 31.65 26.85 5.80
CA GLU A 40 32.79 27.67 5.41
C GLU A 40 32.38 28.74 4.36
N PRO A 41 32.50 30.05 4.67
CA PRO A 41 31.92 31.11 3.84
C PRO A 41 32.47 31.17 2.42
N THR A 42 33.76 30.89 2.24
CA THR A 42 34.42 30.94 0.92
C THR A 42 33.87 29.87 0.00
N THR A 43 33.70 28.65 0.51
CA THR A 43 33.12 27.51 -0.23
C THR A 43 31.67 27.77 -0.58
N ILE A 44 30.87 28.23 0.40
CA ILE A 44 29.46 28.55 0.16
C ILE A 44 29.33 29.62 -0.92
N ARG A 45 30.10 30.70 -0.83
CA ARG A 45 30.10 31.78 -1.83
C ARG A 45 30.48 31.27 -3.21
N PHE A 46 31.47 30.40 -3.30
CA PHE A 46 31.86 29.76 -4.56
C PHE A 46 30.71 28.94 -5.15
N MET A 47 30.01 28.13 -4.34
CA MET A 47 28.86 27.33 -4.80
C MET A 47 27.69 28.22 -5.24
N VAL A 48 27.37 29.26 -4.48
CA VAL A 48 26.31 30.24 -4.81
C VAL A 48 26.57 30.89 -6.17
N ALA A 49 27.80 31.35 -6.40
CA ALA A 49 28.16 31.99 -7.67
C ALA A 49 28.15 31.02 -8.87
N ASN A 50 28.24 29.71 -8.62
CA ASN A 50 28.27 28.67 -9.64
C ASN A 50 26.99 27.81 -9.66
N ILE A 51 25.87 28.29 -9.07
CA ILE A 51 24.66 27.49 -8.87
C ILE A 51 24.06 26.92 -10.17
N GLY A 52 24.11 27.69 -11.27
CA GLY A 52 23.64 27.23 -12.58
C GLY A 52 24.48 26.07 -13.12
N THR A 53 25.80 26.14 -12.96
CA THR A 53 26.71 25.06 -13.38
C THR A 53 26.55 23.82 -12.50
N LEU A 54 26.34 23.99 -11.19
CA LEU A 54 26.00 22.87 -10.29
C LEU A 54 24.75 22.14 -10.77
N LEU A 55 23.68 22.87 -11.10
CA LEU A 55 22.46 22.28 -11.65
C LEU A 55 22.71 21.52 -12.95
N SER A 56 23.45 22.12 -13.89
CA SER A 56 23.80 21.45 -15.14
C SER A 56 24.60 20.16 -14.92
N LEU A 57 25.53 20.13 -13.96
CA LEU A 57 26.28 18.93 -13.62
C LEU A 57 25.39 17.87 -12.94
N THR A 58 24.55 18.27 -11.99
CA THR A 58 23.61 17.38 -11.29
C THR A 58 22.71 16.59 -12.27
N PHE A 59 22.29 17.24 -13.35
CA PHE A 59 21.40 16.67 -14.37
C PHE A 59 22.10 16.41 -15.72
N SER A 60 23.42 16.20 -15.70
CA SER A 60 24.17 15.82 -16.90
C SER A 60 23.73 14.44 -17.44
N GLU A 61 23.99 14.17 -18.71
CA GLU A 61 23.65 12.88 -19.34
C GLU A 61 24.27 11.69 -18.59
N ASN A 62 25.51 11.84 -18.10
CA ASN A 62 26.17 10.84 -17.26
C ASN A 62 25.97 11.17 -15.78
N VAL A 63 24.77 10.87 -15.28
CA VAL A 63 24.42 10.99 -13.86
C VAL A 63 25.42 10.28 -12.93
N SER A 64 26.03 9.19 -13.38
CA SER A 64 26.98 8.39 -12.59
C SER A 64 28.39 8.96 -12.54
N SER A 65 28.67 10.07 -13.23
CA SER A 65 29.95 10.76 -13.12
C SER A 65 30.19 11.30 -11.71
N ALA A 66 31.46 11.42 -11.33
CA ALA A 66 31.83 11.93 -10.01
C ALA A 66 31.36 13.37 -9.82
N GLU A 67 31.47 14.20 -10.87
CA GLU A 67 31.02 15.59 -10.88
C GLU A 67 29.52 15.68 -10.70
N SER A 68 28.76 14.85 -11.41
CA SER A 68 27.30 14.86 -11.36
C SER A 68 26.79 14.40 -9.99
N THR A 69 27.38 13.32 -9.46
CA THR A 69 27.06 12.80 -8.12
C THR A 69 27.43 13.80 -7.02
N SER A 70 28.64 14.36 -7.06
CA SER A 70 29.08 15.35 -6.05
C SER A 70 28.23 16.62 -6.11
N SER A 71 27.89 17.11 -7.30
CA SER A 71 27.01 18.28 -7.46
C SER A 71 25.61 18.00 -6.90
N PHE A 72 25.05 16.82 -7.19
CA PHE A 72 23.76 16.41 -6.63
C PHE A 72 23.79 16.35 -5.10
N GLU A 73 24.80 15.71 -4.51
CA GLU A 73 24.95 15.61 -3.06
C GLU A 73 25.10 16.98 -2.39
N ILE A 74 25.88 17.89 -2.98
CA ILE A 74 26.02 19.28 -2.50
C ILE A 74 24.66 19.97 -2.46
N LEU A 75 23.86 19.86 -3.52
CA LEU A 75 22.52 20.46 -3.55
C LEU A 75 21.58 19.80 -2.52
N LEU A 76 21.65 18.48 -2.33
CA LEU A 76 20.84 17.76 -1.33
C LEU A 76 21.16 18.12 0.12
N MET A 77 22.32 18.73 0.40
CA MET A 77 22.65 19.20 1.76
C MET A 77 21.73 20.33 2.25
N MET A 78 21.02 21.00 1.34
CA MET A 78 20.08 22.09 1.66
C MET A 78 20.71 23.22 2.50
N ILE A 79 21.97 23.57 2.23
CA ILE A 79 22.64 24.71 2.91
C ILE A 79 21.89 26.00 2.57
N PRO A 80 21.41 26.77 3.57
CA PRO A 80 20.46 27.86 3.36
C PRO A 80 20.84 28.87 2.27
N GLU A 81 22.10 29.30 2.20
CA GLU A 81 22.59 30.27 1.22
C GLU A 81 22.63 29.69 -0.20
N ILE A 82 23.05 28.43 -0.34
CA ILE A 82 23.07 27.71 -1.63
C ILE A 82 21.65 27.47 -2.09
N THR A 83 20.76 27.01 -1.19
CA THR A 83 19.35 26.81 -1.49
C THR A 83 18.66 28.12 -1.84
N SER A 84 18.98 29.22 -1.15
CA SER A 84 18.46 30.56 -1.47
C SER A 84 18.90 31.02 -2.87
N ALA A 85 20.14 30.74 -3.27
CA ALA A 85 20.61 31.01 -4.62
C ALA A 85 19.93 30.11 -5.67
N LEU A 86 19.61 28.86 -5.31
CA LEU A 86 18.91 27.92 -6.17
C LEU A 86 17.47 28.35 -6.48
N ILE A 87 16.74 28.84 -5.46
CA ILE A 87 15.36 29.31 -5.58
C ILE A 87 15.26 30.73 -6.14
N GLY A 88 16.30 31.55 -5.90
CA GLY A 88 16.41 32.93 -6.33
C GLY A 88 16.23 33.09 -7.84
N ASP A 89 15.58 34.19 -8.24
CA ASP A 89 15.33 34.58 -9.63
C ASP A 89 14.68 33.49 -10.51
N GLY A 90 14.04 32.49 -9.89
CA GLY A 90 13.41 31.38 -10.58
C GLY A 90 14.40 30.45 -11.30
N ILE A 91 15.68 30.44 -10.90
CA ILE A 91 16.74 29.63 -11.55
C ILE A 91 16.33 28.18 -11.64
N PHE A 92 15.97 27.55 -10.51
CA PHE A 92 15.56 26.16 -10.48
C PHE A 92 14.29 25.90 -11.30
N TYR A 93 13.26 26.74 -11.14
CA TYR A 93 12.01 26.61 -11.88
C TYR A 93 12.23 26.65 -13.41
N ASN A 94 13.00 27.63 -13.89
CA ASN A 94 13.28 27.80 -15.31
C ASN A 94 14.12 26.64 -15.87
N PHE A 95 15.14 26.22 -15.11
CA PHE A 95 15.98 25.08 -15.46
C PHE A 95 15.14 23.81 -15.63
N VAL A 96 14.30 23.49 -14.63
CA VAL A 96 13.50 22.27 -14.63
C VAL A 96 12.44 22.28 -15.73
N ASN A 97 11.79 23.42 -15.99
CA ASN A 97 10.82 23.50 -17.09
C ASN A 97 11.46 23.26 -18.46
N LYS A 98 12.72 23.70 -18.65
CA LYS A 98 13.50 23.39 -19.84
C LYS A 98 13.93 21.93 -19.87
N LEU A 99 14.29 21.34 -18.73
CA LEU A 99 14.62 19.92 -18.64
C LEU A 99 13.41 19.05 -19.00
N LEU A 100 12.25 19.34 -18.43
CA LEU A 100 10.99 18.60 -18.63
C LEU A 100 10.29 18.91 -19.97
N SER A 101 10.84 19.76 -20.84
CA SER A 101 10.30 19.93 -22.19
C SER A 101 10.64 18.76 -23.12
N PHE A 102 11.52 17.87 -22.67
CA PHE A 102 11.91 16.64 -23.36
C PHE A 102 11.69 15.45 -22.43
N ASP A 103 11.47 14.26 -23.01
CA ASP A 103 11.45 13.03 -22.22
C ASP A 103 12.83 12.77 -21.62
N GLN A 104 12.86 12.52 -20.31
CA GLN A 104 14.06 12.31 -19.53
C GLN A 104 14.19 10.84 -19.14
N ASN A 105 15.43 10.42 -18.90
CA ASN A 105 15.68 9.09 -18.34
C ASN A 105 15.32 9.03 -16.85
N ASP A 106 15.10 7.80 -16.35
CA ASP A 106 14.65 7.55 -14.97
C ASP A 106 15.60 8.10 -13.91
N SER A 107 16.91 8.10 -14.18
CA SER A 107 17.89 8.58 -13.20
C SER A 107 17.83 10.10 -13.03
N VAL A 108 17.63 10.84 -14.13
CA VAL A 108 17.45 12.29 -14.12
C VAL A 108 16.15 12.65 -13.40
N ILE A 109 15.04 11.96 -13.72
CA ILE A 109 13.76 12.14 -13.03
C ILE A 109 13.88 11.80 -11.54
N GLY A 110 14.60 10.74 -11.20
CA GLY A 110 14.81 10.33 -9.81
C GLY A 110 15.53 11.41 -9.00
N ARG A 111 16.64 11.94 -9.54
CA ARG A 111 17.35 13.07 -8.92
C ARG A 111 16.50 14.32 -8.81
N LEU A 112 15.72 14.62 -9.83
CA LEU A 112 14.86 15.80 -9.85
C LEU A 112 13.79 15.70 -8.77
N SER A 113 13.18 14.54 -8.62
CA SER A 113 12.15 14.28 -7.62
C SER A 113 12.71 14.37 -6.20
N ASN A 114 13.88 13.77 -5.96
CA ASN A 114 14.57 13.84 -4.67
C ASN A 114 14.99 15.28 -4.31
N LEU A 115 15.57 16.02 -5.27
CA LEU A 115 15.95 17.42 -5.04
C LEU A 115 14.71 18.30 -4.79
N THR A 116 13.63 18.08 -5.54
CA THR A 116 12.34 18.77 -5.36
C THR A 116 11.77 18.50 -3.97
N PHE A 117 11.79 17.24 -3.52
CA PHE A 117 11.32 16.86 -2.19
C PHE A 117 12.13 17.56 -1.10
N LYS A 118 13.46 17.49 -1.16
CA LYS A 118 14.36 18.16 -0.21
C LYS A 118 14.21 19.68 -0.21
N LEU A 119 13.96 20.28 -1.38
CA LEU A 119 13.74 21.70 -1.48
C LEU A 119 12.46 22.13 -0.76
N ILE A 120 11.36 21.38 -0.92
CA ILE A 120 10.10 21.64 -0.21
C ILE A 120 10.27 21.37 1.29
N GLU A 121 10.93 20.27 1.67
CA GLU A 121 11.22 19.89 3.07
C GLU A 121 12.05 20.93 3.80
N SER A 122 12.95 21.66 3.10
CA SER A 122 13.77 22.72 3.72
C SER A 122 12.95 23.84 4.38
N GLY A 123 11.69 24.04 3.98
CA GLY A 123 10.81 25.08 4.52
C GLY A 123 11.26 26.52 4.21
N LEU A 124 12.28 26.71 3.37
CA LEU A 124 12.77 28.04 3.03
C LEU A 124 11.73 28.84 2.22
N PRO A 125 11.56 30.15 2.50
CA PRO A 125 10.63 30.99 1.75
C PRO A 125 10.92 30.96 0.24
N GLY A 126 9.89 30.71 -0.57
CA GLY A 126 10.02 30.63 -2.03
C GLY A 126 10.30 29.23 -2.57
N SER A 127 10.68 28.24 -1.74
CA SER A 127 10.95 26.87 -2.20
C SER A 127 9.76 26.26 -2.96
N LEU A 128 8.54 26.42 -2.43
CA LEU A 128 7.33 25.90 -3.07
C LEU A 128 7.03 26.60 -4.41
N ASP A 129 7.30 27.90 -4.52
CA ASP A 129 7.10 28.66 -5.76
C ASP A 129 8.12 28.22 -6.83
N SER A 130 9.37 27.97 -6.45
CA SER A 130 10.40 27.40 -7.32
C SER A 130 10.05 25.98 -7.80
N CYS A 131 9.21 25.26 -7.06
CA CYS A 131 8.67 23.95 -7.41
C CYS A 131 7.34 24.01 -8.16
N GLY A 132 6.96 25.13 -8.79
CA GLY A 132 5.70 25.26 -9.53
C GLY A 132 5.49 24.25 -10.68
N PHE A 133 6.52 23.49 -11.07
CA PHE A 133 6.44 22.39 -12.03
C PHE A 133 6.02 21.05 -11.39
N LEU A 134 5.84 20.96 -10.06
CA LEU A 134 5.68 19.73 -9.29
C LEU A 134 4.75 18.70 -9.97
N PHE A 135 3.56 19.13 -10.42
CA PHE A 135 2.59 18.21 -11.03
C PHE A 135 2.98 17.69 -12.41
N LYS A 136 3.93 18.31 -13.12
CA LYS A 136 4.48 17.74 -14.37
C LYS A 136 5.21 16.43 -14.12
N LEU A 137 5.71 16.21 -12.90
CA LEU A 137 6.38 14.97 -12.52
C LEU A 137 5.42 13.77 -12.46
N LEU A 138 4.10 13.98 -12.31
CA LEU A 138 3.12 12.89 -12.28
C LEU A 138 3.13 12.03 -13.55
N LYS A 139 3.57 12.59 -14.69
CA LYS A 139 3.76 11.83 -15.94
C LYS A 139 4.71 10.64 -15.75
N TYR A 140 5.64 10.74 -14.81
CA TYR A 140 6.69 9.77 -14.49
C TYR A 140 6.40 8.99 -13.20
N ALA A 141 5.13 8.76 -12.85
CA ALA A 141 4.75 8.05 -11.62
C ALA A 141 5.17 6.56 -11.59
N ASP A 142 5.69 6.01 -12.69
CA ASP A 142 6.40 4.74 -12.73
C ASP A 142 7.75 4.81 -12.00
N ASN A 143 8.37 5.99 -11.93
CA ASN A 143 9.62 6.19 -11.23
C ASN A 143 9.41 6.21 -9.70
N THR A 144 10.09 5.32 -8.98
CA THR A 144 9.95 5.20 -7.50
C THR A 144 10.19 6.50 -6.77
N SER A 145 11.18 7.31 -7.15
CA SER A 145 11.45 8.58 -6.46
C SER A 145 10.36 9.64 -6.70
N VAL A 146 9.62 9.57 -7.81
CA VAL A 146 8.44 10.42 -8.04
C VAL A 146 7.33 9.99 -7.08
N THR A 147 7.11 8.68 -6.95
CA THR A 147 6.13 8.13 -6.00
C THR A 147 6.48 8.52 -4.57
N ASP A 148 7.73 8.34 -4.16
CA ASP A 148 8.22 8.71 -2.83
C ASP A 148 8.06 10.22 -2.56
N LEU A 149 8.36 11.07 -3.55
CA LEU A 149 8.11 12.51 -3.47
C LEU A 149 6.65 12.79 -3.13
N PHE A 150 5.70 12.29 -3.93
CA PHE A 150 4.29 12.60 -3.68
C PHE A 150 3.75 11.93 -2.42
N VAL A 151 4.11 10.68 -2.14
CA VAL A 151 3.72 9.96 -0.92
C VAL A 151 4.24 10.69 0.32
N GLY A 152 5.50 11.14 0.31
CA GLY A 152 6.10 11.92 1.39
C GLY A 152 5.39 13.26 1.60
N LEU A 153 5.05 13.98 0.52
CA LEU A 153 4.28 15.23 0.62
C LEU A 153 2.84 15.02 1.14
N LEU A 154 2.26 13.83 0.94
CA LEU A 154 0.94 13.45 1.43
C LEU A 154 0.94 12.92 2.87
N GLU A 155 2.11 12.59 3.43
CA GLU A 155 2.23 12.08 4.79
C GLU A 155 1.70 13.09 5.83
N VAL A 156 1.15 12.60 6.94
CA VAL A 156 0.65 13.47 8.01
C VAL A 156 1.82 14.05 8.81
N ASN A 157 2.47 15.06 8.23
CA ASN A 157 3.54 15.84 8.84
C ASN A 157 3.19 17.33 8.83
N GLN A 158 3.34 18.00 9.98
CA GLN A 158 3.08 19.44 10.13
C GLN A 158 4.00 20.30 9.26
N GLU A 159 5.23 19.85 9.00
CA GLU A 159 6.19 20.55 8.13
C GLU A 159 5.69 20.67 6.69
N PHE A 160 4.82 19.73 6.26
CA PHE A 160 4.22 19.72 4.92
C PHE A 160 2.83 20.36 4.85
N GLU A 161 2.31 20.94 5.94
CA GLU A 161 0.96 21.52 5.94
C GLU A 161 0.77 22.59 4.83
N MET A 162 1.78 23.44 4.62
CA MET A 162 1.72 24.48 3.59
C MET A 162 1.59 23.90 2.18
N VAL A 163 2.44 22.93 1.83
CA VAL A 163 2.41 22.27 0.51
C VAL A 163 1.15 21.42 0.35
N GLN A 164 0.64 20.79 1.39
CA GLN A 164 -0.61 20.03 1.35
C GLN A 164 -1.82 20.93 1.07
N ARG A 165 -1.91 22.09 1.73
CA ARG A 165 -2.94 23.10 1.42
C ARG A 165 -2.79 23.61 -0.01
N TRP A 166 -1.57 23.85 -0.46
CA TRP A 166 -1.28 24.27 -1.83
C TRP A 166 -1.71 23.22 -2.87
N MET A 167 -1.52 21.93 -2.57
CA MET A 167 -1.96 20.80 -3.40
C MET A 167 -3.48 20.66 -3.41
N ALA A 168 -4.13 20.83 -2.25
CA ALA A 168 -5.59 20.81 -2.14
C ALA A 168 -6.22 21.92 -2.98
N ASN A 169 -5.69 23.14 -2.91
CA ASN A 169 -6.15 24.30 -3.68
C ASN A 169 -6.02 24.14 -5.20
N ARG A 170 -5.15 23.23 -5.66
CA ARG A 170 -4.98 22.90 -7.08
C ARG A 170 -5.67 21.60 -7.49
N CYS A 171 -6.55 21.08 -6.65
CA CYS A 171 -7.32 19.87 -6.90
C CYS A 171 -6.43 18.67 -7.28
N PHE A 172 -5.35 18.44 -6.52
CA PHE A 172 -4.38 17.38 -6.80
C PHE A 172 -5.03 15.99 -7.04
N SER A 173 -6.11 15.67 -6.31
CA SER A 173 -6.89 14.45 -6.55
C SER A 173 -7.41 14.32 -7.99
N ASN A 174 -7.87 15.43 -8.59
CA ASN A 174 -8.37 15.42 -9.97
C ASN A 174 -7.25 15.18 -10.98
N LEU A 175 -6.02 15.64 -10.69
CA LEU A 175 -4.86 15.36 -11.54
C LEU A 175 -4.53 13.87 -11.56
N ILE A 176 -4.53 13.22 -10.39
CA ILE A 176 -4.34 11.75 -10.30
C ILE A 176 -5.44 11.02 -11.07
N ILE A 177 -6.71 11.41 -10.90
CA ILE A 177 -7.84 10.78 -11.58
C ILE A 177 -7.71 10.93 -13.10
N ASN A 178 -7.26 12.08 -13.60
CA ASN A 178 -7.06 12.29 -15.03
C ASN A 178 -5.97 11.38 -15.58
N HIS A 179 -4.82 11.27 -14.90
CA HIS A 179 -3.77 10.35 -15.30
C HIS A 179 -4.21 8.88 -15.23
N LEU A 180 -4.99 8.48 -14.23
CA LEU A 180 -5.57 7.13 -14.17
C LEU A 180 -6.47 6.83 -15.38
N LYS A 181 -7.24 7.81 -15.86
CA LYS A 181 -8.09 7.67 -17.05
C LYS A 181 -7.27 7.56 -18.34
N GLU A 182 -6.11 8.21 -18.40
CA GLU A 182 -5.19 8.18 -19.55
C GLU A 182 -4.49 6.82 -19.72
N LEU A 183 -4.32 6.02 -18.65
CA LEU A 183 -3.63 4.73 -18.71
C LEU A 183 -4.39 3.63 -19.47
N GLU A 184 -5.63 3.88 -19.90
CA GLU A 184 -6.47 2.89 -20.59
C GLU A 184 -6.43 1.51 -19.91
N ILE A 185 -6.76 1.47 -18.61
CA ILE A 185 -6.60 0.30 -17.72
C ILE A 185 -7.18 -1.00 -18.30
N GLU A 186 -8.21 -0.89 -19.15
CA GLU A 186 -8.83 -2.01 -19.85
C GLU A 186 -7.87 -2.78 -20.78
N ASN A 187 -6.84 -2.10 -21.28
CA ASN A 187 -5.83 -2.64 -22.19
C ASN A 187 -4.62 -3.23 -21.45
N VAL A 188 -4.50 -3.02 -20.14
CA VAL A 188 -3.36 -3.48 -19.36
C VAL A 188 -3.44 -5.00 -19.14
N SER A 189 -2.44 -5.72 -19.66
CA SER A 189 -2.40 -7.18 -19.60
C SER A 189 -2.07 -7.68 -18.19
N ASN A 190 -2.87 -8.61 -17.68
CA ASN A 190 -2.64 -9.27 -16.37
C ASN A 190 -1.38 -10.14 -16.33
N ASN A 191 -0.64 -10.25 -17.44
CA ASN A 191 0.58 -11.06 -17.55
C ASN A 191 1.86 -10.18 -17.58
N GLN A 192 1.73 -8.85 -17.65
CA GLN A 192 2.86 -7.93 -17.74
C GLN A 192 3.16 -7.31 -16.37
N PHE A 193 3.87 -8.06 -15.53
CA PHE A 193 4.20 -7.65 -14.15
C PHE A 193 5.09 -6.41 -14.05
N MET A 194 5.88 -6.11 -15.06
CA MET A 194 6.86 -5.02 -15.05
C MET A 194 6.55 -3.99 -16.14
N SER A 195 5.26 -3.74 -16.40
CA SER A 195 4.88 -2.69 -17.35
C SER A 195 4.85 -1.34 -16.64
N VAL A 196 5.25 -0.31 -17.37
CA VAL A 196 5.25 1.09 -16.92
C VAL A 196 3.84 1.52 -16.46
N GLU A 197 2.80 1.04 -17.13
CA GLU A 197 1.40 1.33 -16.78
C GLU A 197 1.00 0.73 -15.43
N ILE A 198 1.46 -0.50 -15.15
CA ILE A 198 1.22 -1.17 -13.87
C ILE A 198 1.94 -0.45 -12.72
N GLU A 199 3.19 -0.02 -12.94
CA GLU A 199 3.94 0.75 -11.95
C GLU A 199 3.25 2.09 -11.66
N LYS A 200 2.83 2.83 -12.70
CA LYS A 200 2.01 4.05 -12.54
C LYS A 200 0.72 3.80 -11.78
N LEU A 201 0.01 2.71 -12.08
CA LEU A 201 -1.22 2.35 -11.36
C LEU A 201 -0.97 2.15 -9.87
N CYS A 202 0.10 1.43 -9.52
CA CYS A 202 0.46 1.20 -8.12
C CYS A 202 0.75 2.52 -7.40
N SER A 203 1.56 3.37 -8.02
CA SER A 203 1.90 4.69 -7.49
C SER A 203 0.68 5.59 -7.30
N PHE A 204 -0.25 5.61 -8.26
CA PHE A 204 -1.47 6.39 -8.13
C PHE A 204 -2.41 5.86 -7.05
N TYR A 205 -2.55 4.54 -6.90
CA TYR A 205 -3.33 3.97 -5.80
C TYR A 205 -2.71 4.27 -4.44
N GLU A 206 -1.40 4.24 -4.32
CA GLU A 206 -0.68 4.61 -3.10
C GLU A 206 -0.85 6.11 -2.77
N MET A 207 -0.74 7.00 -3.76
CA MET A 207 -1.03 8.42 -3.58
C MET A 207 -2.49 8.66 -3.17
N ILE A 208 -3.45 7.91 -3.73
CA ILE A 208 -4.86 7.99 -3.30
C ILE A 208 -5.00 7.55 -1.85
N GLU A 209 -4.40 6.42 -1.46
CA GLU A 209 -4.40 5.93 -0.09
C GLU A 209 -3.88 6.98 0.90
N MET A 210 -2.73 7.59 0.59
CA MET A 210 -2.11 8.61 1.42
C MET A 210 -2.93 9.90 1.45
N GLY A 211 -3.47 10.33 0.31
CA GLY A 211 -4.37 11.48 0.22
C GLY A 211 -5.65 11.32 1.06
N ILE A 212 -6.20 10.11 1.14
CA ILE A 212 -7.36 9.80 2.01
C ILE A 212 -7.00 9.88 3.49
N LYS A 213 -5.82 9.38 3.87
CA LYS A 213 -5.33 9.39 5.26
C LYS A 213 -4.95 10.80 5.73
N ASN A 214 -4.57 11.68 4.80
CA ASN A 214 -4.16 13.05 5.10
C ASN A 214 -5.35 13.94 5.52
N PRO A 215 -5.35 14.57 6.71
CA PRO A 215 -6.49 15.33 7.20
C PRO A 215 -6.81 16.60 6.39
N ILE A 216 -5.82 17.19 5.70
CA ILE A 216 -5.99 18.39 4.87
C ILE A 216 -6.58 18.02 3.52
N LEU A 217 -6.09 16.94 2.91
CA LEU A 217 -6.45 16.53 1.55
C LEU A 217 -7.64 15.56 1.50
N ASN A 218 -7.99 14.89 2.60
CA ASN A 218 -8.96 13.79 2.58
C ASN A 218 -10.31 14.14 1.93
N HIS A 219 -10.74 15.40 1.99
CA HIS A 219 -12.02 15.84 1.47
C HIS A 219 -12.06 15.74 -0.06
N SER A 220 -10.94 16.00 -0.74
CA SER A 220 -10.84 15.89 -2.20
C SER A 220 -10.67 14.43 -2.66
N PHE A 221 -10.23 13.53 -1.76
CA PHE A 221 -10.02 12.11 -2.04
C PHE A 221 -11.21 11.20 -1.65
N LYS A 222 -12.35 11.74 -1.24
CA LYS A 222 -13.58 10.98 -0.92
C LYS A 222 -14.68 11.10 -1.98
N GLY A 223 -14.40 11.79 -3.08
CA GLY A 223 -15.38 12.06 -4.13
C GLY A 223 -15.83 10.83 -4.90
N LYS A 224 -16.96 10.99 -5.62
CA LYS A 224 -17.51 9.97 -6.53
C LYS A 224 -16.47 9.53 -7.57
N ASP A 225 -15.70 10.46 -8.10
CA ASP A 225 -14.69 10.18 -9.12
C ASP A 225 -13.58 9.26 -8.62
N ILE A 226 -13.20 9.37 -7.34
CA ILE A 226 -12.24 8.44 -6.69
C ILE A 226 -12.86 7.05 -6.54
N ILE A 227 -14.12 6.97 -6.12
CA ILE A 227 -14.83 5.69 -6.03
C ILE A 227 -14.91 5.03 -7.41
N GLU A 228 -15.24 5.80 -8.44
CA GLU A 228 -15.29 5.33 -9.82
C GLU A 228 -13.93 4.83 -10.29
N SER A 229 -12.86 5.59 -10.06
CA SER A 229 -11.49 5.19 -10.42
C SER A 229 -10.99 3.98 -9.62
N LEU A 230 -11.55 3.71 -8.44
CA LEU A 230 -11.24 2.49 -7.66
C LEU A 230 -12.16 1.32 -8.01
N SER A 231 -13.17 1.48 -8.89
CA SER A 231 -14.23 0.49 -9.14
C SER A 231 -14.13 -0.27 -10.47
N TYR A 232 -13.02 -0.12 -11.22
CA TYR A 232 -12.72 -0.87 -12.44
C TYR A 232 -12.96 -2.39 -12.29
N LYS A 233 -13.72 -2.97 -13.21
CA LYS A 233 -14.16 -4.36 -13.11
C LYS A 233 -13.08 -5.38 -13.46
N GLN A 234 -12.03 -4.96 -14.16
CA GLN A 234 -10.90 -5.81 -14.52
C GLN A 234 -10.08 -6.14 -13.28
N GLU A 235 -9.73 -7.41 -13.15
CA GLU A 235 -8.75 -7.89 -12.17
C GLU A 235 -7.37 -7.51 -12.70
N LEU A 236 -6.54 -6.86 -11.90
CA LEU A 236 -5.18 -6.46 -12.23
C LEU A 236 -4.17 -7.52 -11.75
N VAL A 237 -2.88 -7.28 -11.99
CA VAL A 237 -1.81 -8.08 -11.36
C VAL A 237 -1.86 -7.94 -9.84
N CYS A 238 -1.42 -8.98 -9.12
CA CYS A 238 -1.69 -9.14 -7.69
C CYS A 238 -1.23 -7.96 -6.81
N PHE A 239 -0.08 -7.35 -7.10
CA PHE A 239 0.44 -6.22 -6.31
C PHE A 239 -0.27 -4.90 -6.63
N ALA A 240 -0.73 -4.70 -7.87
CA ALA A 240 -1.57 -3.56 -8.23
C ALA A 240 -2.96 -3.67 -7.57
N GLU A 241 -3.54 -4.87 -7.53
CA GLU A 241 -4.73 -5.14 -6.74
C GLU A 241 -4.48 -4.87 -5.25
N GLU A 242 -3.34 -5.28 -4.70
CA GLU A 242 -3.03 -5.01 -3.30
C GLU A 242 -3.03 -3.50 -2.99
N GLN A 243 -2.38 -2.67 -3.81
CA GLN A 243 -2.38 -1.22 -3.60
C GLN A 243 -3.79 -0.61 -3.77
N ARG A 244 -4.54 -1.08 -4.77
CA ARG A 244 -5.92 -0.66 -4.98
C ARG A 244 -6.81 -0.96 -3.78
N TRP A 245 -6.71 -2.16 -3.21
CA TRP A 245 -7.52 -2.56 -2.07
C TRP A 245 -7.09 -1.88 -0.77
N LYS A 246 -5.81 -1.53 -0.60
CA LYS A 246 -5.38 -0.63 0.49
C LYS A 246 -6.05 0.75 0.37
N ALA A 247 -6.06 1.35 -0.82
CA ALA A 247 -6.75 2.61 -1.07
C ALA A 247 -8.26 2.51 -0.79
N ILE A 248 -8.91 1.43 -1.23
CA ILE A 248 -10.35 1.17 -0.95
C ILE A 248 -10.62 1.05 0.56
N ILE A 249 -9.77 0.34 1.31
CA ILE A 249 -9.93 0.21 2.77
C ILE A 249 -9.73 1.57 3.45
N ALA A 250 -8.70 2.33 3.06
CA ALA A 250 -8.48 3.68 3.57
C ALA A 250 -9.71 4.56 3.32
N LEU A 251 -10.26 4.53 2.11
CA LEU A 251 -11.47 5.27 1.73
C LEU A 251 -12.64 4.89 2.64
N THR A 252 -12.87 3.59 2.81
CA THR A 252 -13.97 3.06 3.62
C THR A 252 -13.86 3.48 5.08
N ASN A 253 -12.67 3.38 5.67
CA ASN A 253 -12.43 3.81 7.05
C ASN A 253 -12.59 5.33 7.24
N SER A 254 -12.32 6.10 6.19
CA SER A 254 -12.47 7.55 6.21
C SER A 254 -13.93 8.03 6.11
N ILE A 255 -14.85 7.13 5.73
CA ILE A 255 -16.28 7.39 5.62
C ILE A 255 -16.97 6.91 6.91
N SER A 256 -17.09 7.81 7.88
CA SER A 256 -17.67 7.51 9.20
C SER A 256 -19.20 7.50 9.22
N ASN A 257 -19.84 8.14 8.25
CA ASN A 257 -21.29 8.35 8.26
C ASN A 257 -22.02 7.25 7.49
N LYS A 258 -23.12 6.74 8.05
CA LYS A 258 -23.96 5.69 7.40
C LYS A 258 -24.38 6.05 5.97
N SER A 259 -24.67 7.33 5.72
CA SER A 259 -25.05 7.83 4.38
C SER A 259 -23.93 7.74 3.35
N GLY A 260 -22.66 7.80 3.77
CA GLY A 260 -21.54 7.67 2.85
C GLY A 260 -21.32 6.23 2.39
N ILE A 261 -21.74 5.23 3.17
CA ILE A 261 -21.54 3.82 2.80
C ILE A 261 -22.37 3.44 1.56
N ASP A 262 -23.50 4.10 1.30
CA ASP A 262 -24.28 3.90 0.07
C ASP A 262 -23.48 4.25 -1.19
N GLN A 263 -22.52 5.17 -1.10
CA GLN A 263 -21.64 5.53 -2.21
C GLN A 263 -20.64 4.41 -2.54
N LEU A 264 -20.36 3.50 -1.59
CA LEU A 264 -19.44 2.38 -1.75
C LEU A 264 -20.06 1.17 -2.46
N LYS A 265 -21.34 1.25 -2.89
CA LYS A 265 -22.02 0.17 -3.62
C LYS A 265 -21.23 -0.37 -4.82
N PRO A 266 -20.59 0.45 -5.69
CA PRO A 266 -19.77 -0.06 -6.79
C PRO A 266 -18.61 -0.95 -6.31
N LEU A 267 -17.96 -0.57 -5.21
CA LEU A 267 -16.84 -1.31 -4.62
C LEU A 267 -17.31 -2.61 -3.93
N ILE A 268 -18.49 -2.60 -3.30
CA ILE A 268 -19.14 -3.81 -2.77
C ILE A 268 -19.42 -4.82 -3.89
N LEU A 269 -19.96 -4.35 -5.02
CA LEU A 269 -20.22 -5.21 -6.18
C LEU A 269 -18.93 -5.78 -6.76
N LEU A 270 -17.87 -4.98 -6.83
CA LEU A 270 -16.54 -5.43 -7.24
C LEU A 270 -15.99 -6.52 -6.31
N ALA A 271 -16.03 -6.29 -5.00
CA ALA A 271 -15.61 -7.26 -3.99
C ALA A 271 -16.36 -8.60 -4.12
N LYS A 272 -17.69 -8.55 -4.30
CA LYS A 272 -18.51 -9.74 -4.55
C LYS A 272 -18.06 -10.49 -5.81
N LYS A 273 -17.84 -9.77 -6.91
CA LYS A 273 -17.37 -10.35 -8.18
C LYS A 273 -16.05 -11.11 -7.98
N PHE A 274 -15.09 -10.52 -7.26
CA PHE A 274 -13.77 -11.12 -7.07
C PHE A 274 -13.84 -12.35 -6.16
N LEU A 275 -14.66 -12.31 -5.10
CA LEU A 275 -14.93 -13.52 -4.29
C LEU A 275 -15.57 -14.65 -5.11
N MET A 276 -16.49 -14.34 -6.01
CA MET A 276 -17.09 -15.34 -6.90
C MET A 276 -16.06 -15.93 -7.86
N ALA A 277 -15.19 -15.10 -8.45
CA ALA A 277 -14.11 -15.57 -9.33
C ALA A 277 -13.14 -16.52 -8.61
N LEU A 278 -12.88 -16.26 -7.31
CA LEU A 278 -12.05 -17.12 -6.46
C LEU A 278 -12.72 -18.49 -6.21
N VAL A 279 -14.05 -18.55 -6.14
CA VAL A 279 -14.81 -19.80 -6.04
C VAL A 279 -14.76 -20.58 -7.36
N SER A 280 -15.02 -19.94 -8.49
CA SER A 280 -15.34 -20.60 -9.78
C SER A 280 -14.14 -21.07 -10.62
N ASP A 281 -12.93 -21.17 -10.05
CA ASP A 281 -11.66 -21.48 -10.77
C ASP A 281 -11.34 -20.54 -11.96
N ASN A 282 -12.05 -19.41 -12.08
CA ASN A 282 -11.94 -18.48 -13.19
C ASN A 282 -11.14 -17.20 -12.86
N SER A 283 -10.64 -17.04 -11.63
CA SER A 283 -9.74 -15.92 -11.33
C SER A 283 -8.47 -16.05 -12.15
N SER A 284 -8.17 -15.02 -12.96
CA SER A 284 -6.95 -14.98 -13.76
C SER A 284 -5.73 -14.71 -12.88
N ALA A 285 -5.91 -13.98 -11.77
CA ALA A 285 -4.84 -13.74 -10.79
C ALA A 285 -4.36 -15.01 -10.07
N LEU A 286 -5.20 -16.05 -9.99
CA LEU A 286 -4.79 -17.36 -9.49
C LEU A 286 -3.85 -18.12 -10.45
N ARG A 287 -3.85 -17.76 -11.75
CA ARG A 287 -3.04 -18.42 -12.79
C ARG A 287 -1.74 -17.69 -13.07
N ASN A 288 -1.66 -16.41 -12.70
CA ASN A 288 -0.58 -15.51 -13.04
C ASN A 288 0.36 -15.31 -11.84
N GLN A 289 0.90 -16.38 -11.25
CA GLN A 289 2.11 -16.20 -10.45
C GLN A 289 3.31 -16.18 -11.39
N PRO A 290 4.24 -15.21 -11.26
CA PRO A 290 5.49 -15.27 -12.00
C PRO A 290 6.18 -16.57 -11.60
N LEU A 291 6.22 -17.53 -12.54
CA LEU A 291 6.97 -18.76 -12.45
C LEU A 291 8.43 -18.38 -12.16
N GLN A 292 8.80 -18.31 -10.89
CA GLN A 292 10.21 -18.29 -10.49
C GLN A 292 10.77 -19.66 -10.81
N ASN A 293 11.17 -19.89 -12.07
CA ASN A 293 12.12 -20.89 -12.59
C ASN A 293 12.20 -22.27 -11.90
N SER A 294 11.14 -22.74 -11.26
CA SER A 294 11.09 -24.05 -10.62
C SER A 294 10.72 -25.06 -11.71
N PRO A 295 11.64 -25.94 -12.14
CA PRO A 295 11.41 -26.86 -13.25
C PRO A 295 10.57 -28.08 -12.85
N SER A 296 9.76 -27.99 -11.80
CA SER A 296 8.88 -29.07 -11.36
C SER A 296 7.47 -28.88 -11.92
N ASN A 297 7.03 -29.85 -12.73
CA ASN A 297 5.66 -30.02 -13.25
C ASN A 297 4.59 -30.26 -12.15
N SER A 298 4.73 -29.69 -10.97
CA SER A 298 3.67 -29.68 -9.97
C SER A 298 2.57 -28.73 -10.43
N THR A 299 1.38 -29.28 -10.62
CA THR A 299 0.12 -28.54 -10.68
C THR A 299 -0.06 -27.77 -9.36
N GLU A 300 0.57 -26.60 -9.27
CA GLU A 300 0.46 -25.75 -8.10
C GLU A 300 -0.99 -25.30 -7.98
N ASN A 301 -1.64 -25.77 -6.90
CA ASN A 301 -2.98 -25.35 -6.59
C ASN A 301 -2.96 -23.83 -6.38
N PRO A 302 -3.90 -23.10 -7.00
CA PRO A 302 -3.94 -21.65 -6.90
C PRO A 302 -3.96 -21.21 -5.43
N GLN A 303 -3.20 -20.17 -5.07
CA GLN A 303 -3.11 -19.68 -3.70
C GLN A 303 -3.82 -18.33 -3.55
N PRO A 304 -4.52 -18.08 -2.44
CA PRO A 304 -5.07 -16.76 -2.15
C PRO A 304 -3.94 -15.76 -1.89
N HIS A 305 -3.95 -14.66 -2.66
CA HIS A 305 -3.10 -13.49 -2.47
C HIS A 305 -3.57 -12.56 -1.33
N VAL A 306 -2.70 -11.65 -0.88
CA VAL A 306 -2.94 -10.67 0.20
C VAL A 306 -4.19 -9.81 -0.06
N TYR A 307 -4.40 -9.36 -1.30
CA TYR A 307 -5.56 -8.52 -1.62
C TYR A 307 -6.90 -9.24 -1.41
N HIS A 308 -6.95 -10.58 -1.47
CA HIS A 308 -8.19 -11.31 -1.14
C HIS A 308 -8.55 -11.17 0.34
N LEU A 309 -7.57 -11.08 1.25
CA LEU A 309 -7.83 -10.78 2.66
C LEU A 309 -8.37 -9.36 2.80
N GLN A 310 -7.81 -8.41 2.04
CA GLN A 310 -8.27 -7.02 2.02
C GLN A 310 -9.71 -6.90 1.52
N ILE A 311 -10.12 -7.68 0.52
CA ILE A 311 -11.50 -7.78 0.05
C ILE A 311 -12.44 -8.22 1.18
N ILE A 312 -12.06 -9.26 1.93
CA ILE A 312 -12.88 -9.75 3.06
C ILE A 312 -12.96 -8.70 4.17
N ASN A 313 -11.85 -8.04 4.49
CA ASN A 313 -11.81 -6.96 5.47
C ASN A 313 -12.71 -5.78 5.05
N PHE A 314 -12.63 -5.36 3.79
CA PHE A 314 -13.52 -4.34 3.23
C PHE A 314 -15.01 -4.73 3.34
N LEU A 315 -15.36 -5.98 2.99
CA LEU A 315 -16.72 -6.48 3.14
C LEU A 315 -17.17 -6.53 4.60
N GLN A 316 -16.26 -6.83 5.53
CA GLN A 316 -16.52 -6.80 6.97
C GLN A 316 -16.78 -5.37 7.48
N ILE A 317 -16.03 -4.37 7.00
CA ILE A 317 -16.25 -2.95 7.37
C ILE A 317 -17.60 -2.46 6.81
N THR A 318 -17.96 -2.90 5.61
CA THR A 318 -19.21 -2.52 4.92
C THR A 318 -20.39 -3.47 5.18
N LEU A 319 -20.27 -4.34 6.19
CA LEU A 319 -21.15 -5.49 6.40
C LEU A 319 -22.66 -5.18 6.41
N PRO A 320 -23.15 -4.09 7.04
CA PRO A 320 -24.59 -3.78 7.02
C PRO A 320 -25.17 -3.61 5.61
N ASN A 321 -24.34 -3.19 4.65
CA ASN A 321 -24.74 -2.93 3.27
C ASN A 321 -24.25 -4.00 2.28
N SER A 322 -23.20 -4.74 2.65
CA SER A 322 -22.63 -5.77 1.80
C SER A 322 -23.21 -7.16 2.07
N TYR A 323 -23.79 -7.41 3.26
CA TYR A 323 -24.24 -8.73 3.68
C TYR A 323 -25.20 -9.38 2.68
N ASP A 324 -24.88 -10.63 2.36
CA ASP A 324 -25.66 -11.48 1.48
C ASP A 324 -25.42 -12.95 1.88
N SER A 325 -26.48 -13.76 1.88
CA SER A 325 -26.37 -15.20 2.14
C SER A 325 -25.46 -15.91 1.13
N GLU A 326 -25.33 -15.36 -0.08
CA GLU A 326 -24.42 -15.86 -1.11
C GLU A 326 -22.95 -15.62 -0.75
N ILE A 327 -22.61 -14.47 -0.16
CA ILE A 327 -21.23 -14.21 0.32
C ILE A 327 -20.84 -15.30 1.32
N ILE A 328 -21.70 -15.62 2.29
CA ILE A 328 -21.39 -16.65 3.29
C ILE A 328 -21.13 -18.00 2.62
N GLN A 329 -21.94 -18.40 1.64
CA GLN A 329 -21.74 -19.65 0.89
C GLN A 329 -20.42 -19.66 0.12
N ASN A 330 -20.07 -18.55 -0.52
CA ASN A 330 -18.82 -18.39 -1.24
C ASN A 330 -17.63 -18.47 -0.28
N LEU A 331 -17.65 -17.75 0.83
CA LEU A 331 -16.59 -17.80 1.85
C LEU A 331 -16.42 -19.21 2.41
N LEU A 332 -17.50 -19.92 2.74
CA LEU A 332 -17.43 -21.31 3.20
C LEU A 332 -16.85 -22.24 2.13
N THR A 333 -17.16 -22.01 0.85
CA THR A 333 -16.59 -22.76 -0.27
C THR A 333 -15.08 -22.49 -0.40
N ILE A 334 -14.67 -21.24 -0.25
CA ILE A 334 -13.26 -20.87 -0.28
C ILE A 334 -12.47 -21.53 0.86
N LEU A 335 -13.02 -21.60 2.09
CA LEU A 335 -12.41 -22.34 3.20
C LEU A 335 -12.19 -23.84 2.87
N LYS A 336 -13.06 -24.44 2.04
CA LYS A 336 -12.85 -25.84 1.59
C LYS A 336 -11.74 -25.94 0.57
N LYS A 337 -11.66 -24.96 -0.32
CA LYS A 337 -10.73 -24.91 -1.44
C LYS A 337 -9.28 -24.69 -0.99
N PHE A 338 -9.07 -23.88 0.04
CA PHE A 338 -7.74 -23.53 0.55
C PHE A 338 -7.50 -24.01 1.99
N PRO A 339 -7.55 -25.33 2.25
CA PRO A 339 -7.61 -25.88 3.61
C PRO A 339 -6.41 -25.55 4.51
N ASN A 340 -5.30 -25.08 3.93
CA ASN A 340 -4.03 -24.78 4.61
C ASN A 340 -3.78 -23.28 4.82
N CYS A 341 -4.70 -22.39 4.44
CA CYS A 341 -4.49 -20.93 4.48
C CYS A 341 -5.05 -20.29 5.77
N SER A 342 -4.33 -20.44 6.89
CA SER A 342 -4.80 -20.03 8.23
C SER A 342 -5.15 -18.54 8.35
N TYR A 343 -4.33 -17.63 7.82
CA TYR A 343 -4.60 -16.19 7.85
C TYR A 343 -5.90 -15.85 7.09
N PHE A 344 -6.04 -16.43 5.90
CA PHE A 344 -7.24 -16.26 5.08
C PHE A 344 -8.50 -16.79 5.79
N HIS A 345 -8.37 -17.93 6.47
CA HIS A 345 -9.46 -18.51 7.26
C HIS A 345 -9.89 -17.63 8.44
N LEU A 346 -8.94 -16.97 9.12
CA LEU A 346 -9.23 -16.10 10.24
C LEU A 346 -10.10 -14.91 9.83
N GLU A 347 -9.80 -14.28 8.69
CA GLU A 347 -10.60 -13.16 8.16
C GLU A 347 -12.03 -13.59 7.81
N ILE A 348 -12.19 -14.77 7.20
CA ILE A 348 -13.53 -15.33 6.94
C ILE A 348 -14.30 -15.56 8.24
N ILE A 349 -13.66 -16.15 9.25
CA ILE A 349 -14.32 -16.37 10.54
C ILE A 349 -14.70 -15.03 11.18
N ASN A 350 -13.83 -14.01 11.10
CA ASN A 350 -14.10 -12.68 11.63
C ASN A 350 -15.33 -12.05 10.96
N PHE A 351 -15.42 -12.14 9.63
CA PHE A 351 -16.59 -11.72 8.86
C PHE A 351 -17.87 -12.41 9.35
N ILE A 352 -17.88 -13.75 9.42
CA ILE A 352 -19.06 -14.53 9.84
C ILE A 352 -19.44 -14.20 11.30
N ARG A 353 -18.45 -14.08 12.19
CA ARG A 353 -18.65 -13.72 13.59
C ARG A 353 -19.29 -12.34 13.72
N GLN A 354 -18.81 -11.36 12.98
CA GLN A 354 -19.36 -10.01 12.97
C GLN A 354 -20.79 -10.01 12.43
N ALA A 355 -21.09 -10.76 11.36
CA ALA A 355 -22.44 -10.90 10.82
C ALA A 355 -23.42 -11.52 11.83
N MET A 356 -22.97 -12.52 12.60
CA MET A 356 -23.77 -13.07 13.70
C MET A 356 -23.98 -12.05 14.82
N LYS A 357 -22.94 -11.32 15.22
CA LYS A 357 -23.00 -10.28 16.27
C LYS A 357 -24.01 -9.19 15.90
N ASP A 358 -24.02 -8.77 14.64
CA ASP A 358 -24.91 -7.74 14.10
C ASP A 358 -26.31 -8.28 13.73
N LYS A 359 -26.55 -9.59 13.98
CA LYS A 359 -27.83 -10.28 13.74
C LYS A 359 -28.28 -10.24 12.28
N LEU A 360 -27.34 -10.20 11.35
CA LEU A 360 -27.60 -10.24 9.91
C LEU A 360 -27.84 -11.67 9.41
N VAL A 361 -27.33 -12.66 10.14
CA VAL A 361 -27.44 -14.08 9.78
C VAL A 361 -28.85 -14.61 10.03
N ASP A 362 -29.56 -14.94 8.95
CA ASP A 362 -30.88 -15.56 9.00
C ASP A 362 -30.84 -17.07 9.31
N ASP A 363 -32.00 -17.67 9.57
CA ASP A 363 -32.11 -19.09 9.93
C ASP A 363 -31.61 -20.04 8.82
N LYS A 364 -31.72 -19.63 7.54
CA LYS A 364 -31.27 -20.44 6.40
C LYS A 364 -29.73 -20.45 6.34
N THR A 365 -29.13 -19.29 6.43
CA THR A 365 -27.67 -19.08 6.40
C THR A 365 -27.02 -19.72 7.63
N LEU A 366 -27.64 -19.59 8.81
CA LEU A 366 -27.15 -20.25 10.01
C LEU A 366 -27.13 -21.78 9.86
N LYS A 367 -28.14 -22.39 9.22
CA LYS A 367 -28.13 -23.83 8.93
C LYS A 367 -27.00 -24.22 7.97
N ILE A 368 -26.69 -23.39 6.98
CA ILE A 368 -25.57 -23.63 6.06
C ILE A 368 -24.26 -23.62 6.84
N ILE A 369 -24.03 -22.61 7.68
CA ILE A 369 -22.83 -22.52 8.53
C ILE A 369 -22.75 -23.73 9.48
N ALA A 370 -23.85 -24.08 10.15
CA ALA A 370 -23.92 -25.22 11.07
C ALA A 370 -23.62 -26.56 10.38
N LYS A 371 -24.18 -26.80 9.18
CA LYS A 371 -23.88 -27.99 8.37
C LYS A 371 -22.41 -28.04 7.99
N TYR A 372 -21.85 -26.90 7.56
CA TYR A 372 -20.45 -26.79 7.20
C TYR A 372 -19.53 -27.17 8.37
N VAL A 373 -19.74 -26.60 9.57
CA VAL A 373 -18.85 -26.87 10.71
C VAL A 373 -18.96 -28.32 11.19
N VAL A 374 -20.16 -28.92 11.19
CA VAL A 374 -20.32 -30.34 11.55
C VAL A 374 -19.57 -31.23 10.57
N SER A 375 -19.80 -31.04 9.27
CA SER A 375 -19.17 -31.89 8.23
C SER A 375 -17.65 -31.72 8.24
N ARG A 376 -17.14 -30.49 8.28
CA ARG A 376 -15.70 -30.24 8.23
C ARG A 376 -14.97 -30.77 9.44
N VAL A 377 -15.52 -30.65 10.63
CA VAL A 377 -14.86 -31.18 11.83
C VAL A 377 -14.80 -32.71 11.81
N GLN A 378 -15.79 -33.38 11.18
CA GLN A 378 -15.79 -34.83 10.99
C GLN A 378 -14.85 -35.30 9.87
N GLU A 379 -14.75 -34.52 8.78
CA GLU A 379 -13.99 -34.86 7.58
C GLU A 379 -12.49 -34.53 7.70
N THR A 380 -12.10 -33.59 8.57
CA THR A 380 -10.72 -33.07 8.62
C THR A 380 -9.88 -33.70 9.72
N THR A 381 -8.60 -33.94 9.41
CA THR A 381 -7.62 -34.47 10.36
C THR A 381 -7.39 -33.49 11.51
N GLN A 382 -7.43 -33.99 12.74
CA GLN A 382 -7.09 -33.20 13.93
C GLN A 382 -5.70 -32.59 13.80
N GLY A 383 -5.57 -31.31 14.18
CA GLY A 383 -4.34 -30.54 14.05
C GLY A 383 -4.15 -29.85 12.70
N SER A 384 -4.94 -30.20 11.67
CA SER A 384 -4.93 -29.44 10.41
C SER A 384 -5.51 -28.04 10.58
N VAL A 385 -5.08 -27.11 9.72
CA VAL A 385 -5.60 -25.73 9.67
C VAL A 385 -7.11 -25.74 9.44
N ALA A 386 -7.60 -26.56 8.51
CA ALA A 386 -9.03 -26.73 8.24
C ALA A 386 -9.81 -27.21 9.48
N HIS A 387 -9.28 -28.17 10.23
CA HIS A 387 -9.92 -28.66 11.46
C HIS A 387 -9.96 -27.57 12.54
N ALA A 388 -8.85 -26.89 12.80
CA ALA A 388 -8.78 -25.80 13.78
C ALA A 388 -9.75 -24.66 13.42
N THR A 389 -9.83 -24.31 12.14
CA THR A 389 -10.76 -23.31 11.58
C THR A 389 -12.21 -23.72 11.81
N ALA A 390 -12.57 -24.95 11.43
CA ALA A 390 -13.93 -25.45 11.59
C ALA A 390 -14.34 -25.51 13.07
N MET A 391 -13.44 -25.93 13.96
CA MET A 391 -13.67 -25.92 15.41
C MET A 391 -13.84 -24.51 15.96
N LYS A 392 -13.02 -23.55 15.53
CA LYS A 392 -13.16 -22.14 15.94
C LYS A 392 -14.53 -21.59 15.53
N LEU A 393 -14.96 -21.83 14.30
CA LEU A 393 -16.27 -21.42 13.82
C LEU A 393 -17.40 -22.15 14.57
N PHE A 394 -17.24 -23.44 14.87
CA PHE A 394 -18.19 -24.21 15.69
C PHE A 394 -18.38 -23.57 17.08
N ILE A 395 -17.29 -23.15 17.73
CA ILE A 395 -17.33 -22.45 19.03
C ILE A 395 -18.15 -21.17 18.91
N ASP A 396 -17.90 -20.36 17.87
CA ASP A 396 -18.57 -19.08 17.67
C ASP A 396 -20.07 -19.27 17.40
N VAL A 397 -20.44 -20.23 16.54
CA VAL A 397 -21.86 -20.61 16.28
C VAL A 397 -22.53 -21.11 17.56
N SER A 398 -21.85 -21.95 18.35
CA SER A 398 -22.39 -22.48 19.60
C SER A 398 -22.66 -21.38 20.64
N LYS A 399 -21.75 -20.39 20.73
CA LYS A 399 -21.93 -19.21 21.60
C LYS A 399 -23.13 -18.37 21.13
N PHE A 400 -23.28 -18.17 19.83
CA PHE A 400 -24.41 -17.44 19.26
C PHE A 400 -25.74 -18.17 19.53
N VAL A 401 -25.81 -19.47 19.24
CA VAL A 401 -26.99 -20.32 19.48
C VAL A 401 -27.46 -20.30 20.93
N LYS A 402 -26.53 -20.34 21.90
CA LYS A 402 -26.87 -20.25 23.34
C LYS A 402 -27.57 -18.94 23.70
N LYS A 403 -27.26 -17.85 23.02
CA LYS A 403 -27.82 -16.51 23.29
C LYS A 403 -29.13 -16.24 22.53
N HIS A 404 -29.45 -17.02 21.49
CA HIS A 404 -30.55 -16.71 20.58
C HIS A 404 -31.49 -17.92 20.34
N ARG A 405 -32.72 -17.85 20.86
CA ARG A 405 -33.71 -18.96 20.77
C ARG A 405 -34.06 -19.36 19.33
N LYS A 406 -34.16 -18.40 18.40
CA LYS A 406 -34.42 -18.69 16.97
C LYS A 406 -33.26 -19.47 16.35
N ALA A 407 -32.04 -19.01 16.60
CA ALA A 407 -30.81 -19.69 16.17
C ALA A 407 -30.75 -21.13 16.69
N LYS A 408 -31.10 -21.35 17.97
CA LYS A 408 -31.20 -22.70 18.55
C LYS A 408 -32.14 -23.62 17.77
N LYS A 409 -33.38 -23.18 17.53
CA LYS A 409 -34.36 -23.94 16.74
C LYS A 409 -33.88 -24.22 15.31
N ALA A 410 -33.14 -23.28 14.71
CA ALA A 410 -32.57 -23.47 13.38
C ALA A 410 -31.49 -24.56 13.37
N THR A 411 -30.60 -24.57 14.36
CA THR A 411 -29.51 -25.56 14.49
C THR A 411 -29.95 -26.93 14.99
N GLU A 412 -31.04 -27.04 15.75
CA GLU A 412 -31.64 -28.33 16.16
C GLU A 412 -32.07 -29.17 14.94
N LYS A 413 -32.35 -28.51 13.80
CA LYS A 413 -32.68 -29.17 12.52
C LYS A 413 -31.45 -29.61 11.72
N VAL A 414 -30.24 -29.33 12.20
CA VAL A 414 -28.99 -29.74 11.55
C VAL A 414 -28.51 -31.02 12.22
N GLU A 415 -28.53 -32.11 11.46
CA GLU A 415 -28.12 -33.43 11.93
C GLU A 415 -26.71 -33.39 12.53
N GLY A 416 -26.55 -34.03 13.68
CA GLY A 416 -25.27 -34.11 14.40
C GLY A 416 -24.87 -32.86 15.19
N PHE A 417 -25.44 -31.68 14.94
CA PHE A 417 -25.00 -30.44 15.58
C PHE A 417 -25.10 -30.48 17.11
N GLU A 418 -26.26 -30.84 17.66
CA GLU A 418 -26.47 -30.88 19.12
C GLU A 418 -25.60 -31.96 19.80
N LYS A 419 -25.49 -33.14 19.17
CA LYS A 419 -24.66 -34.25 19.65
C LYS A 419 -23.19 -33.83 19.71
N TYR A 420 -22.68 -33.21 18.64
CA TYR A 420 -21.31 -32.71 18.56
C TYR A 420 -21.05 -31.63 19.61
N ALA A 421 -21.94 -30.64 19.72
CA ALA A 421 -21.81 -29.52 20.64
C ALA A 421 -21.75 -29.96 22.12
N LYS A 422 -22.52 -30.99 22.50
CA LYS A 422 -22.55 -31.48 23.90
C LYS A 422 -21.33 -32.33 24.26
N VAL A 423 -20.84 -33.13 23.32
CA VAL A 423 -19.80 -34.15 23.59
C VAL A 423 -18.43 -33.67 23.13
N GLN A 424 -18.24 -33.53 21.82
CA GLN A 424 -16.91 -33.38 21.22
C GLN A 424 -16.37 -31.95 21.39
N LEU A 425 -17.21 -30.93 21.22
CA LEU A 425 -16.82 -29.53 21.47
C LEU A 425 -16.34 -29.32 22.92
N LYS A 426 -17.02 -29.93 23.89
CA LYS A 426 -16.64 -29.85 25.31
C LYS A 426 -15.28 -30.49 25.57
N SER A 427 -14.98 -31.60 24.89
CA SER A 427 -13.68 -32.28 24.99
C SER A 427 -12.57 -31.44 24.35
N TYR A 428 -12.82 -30.86 23.19
CA TYR A 428 -11.88 -29.98 22.51
C TYR A 428 -11.55 -28.71 23.33
N LEU A 429 -12.56 -28.07 23.92
CA LEU A 429 -12.33 -26.90 24.78
C LEU A 429 -11.44 -27.25 25.99
N LYS A 430 -11.66 -28.41 26.62
CA LYS A 430 -10.78 -28.89 27.70
C LYS A 430 -9.34 -29.13 27.23
N MET A 431 -9.15 -29.58 26.00
CA MET A 431 -7.82 -29.74 25.40
C MET A 431 -7.15 -28.39 25.16
N MET A 432 -7.89 -27.39 24.67
CA MET A 432 -7.38 -26.03 24.45
C MET A 432 -7.02 -25.30 25.75
N ASP A 433 -7.73 -25.60 26.84
CA ASP A 433 -7.47 -25.04 28.17
C ASP A 433 -6.35 -25.78 28.92
N ALA A 434 -5.83 -26.89 28.38
CA ALA A 434 -4.74 -27.63 28.99
C ALA A 434 -3.40 -26.90 28.80
N GLU A 435 -2.52 -26.94 29.80
CA GLU A 435 -1.18 -26.36 29.69
C GLU A 435 -0.38 -27.00 28.56
N TYR A 436 0.15 -26.16 27.68
CA TYR A 436 0.98 -26.57 26.56
C TYR A 436 2.25 -27.28 27.07
N GLY A 437 2.59 -28.43 26.49
CA GLY A 437 3.80 -29.19 26.81
C GLY A 437 3.70 -30.15 28.01
N LYS A 438 2.59 -30.17 28.76
CA LYS A 438 2.34 -31.25 29.73
C LYS A 438 1.87 -32.50 29.00
N GLU A 439 2.32 -33.69 29.45
CA GLU A 439 1.93 -34.96 28.83
C GLU A 439 0.40 -34.98 28.63
N PRO A 440 -0.06 -35.19 27.39
CA PRO A 440 -1.48 -35.18 27.13
C PRO A 440 -2.08 -36.31 27.95
N ARG A 441 -2.92 -35.97 28.94
CA ARG A 441 -3.87 -36.93 29.50
C ARG A 441 -4.54 -37.56 28.29
N LYS A 442 -4.54 -38.88 28.15
CA LYS A 442 -5.12 -39.59 27.00
C LYS A 442 -6.59 -39.18 26.86
N PHE A 443 -6.84 -38.08 26.16
CA PHE A 443 -8.17 -37.65 25.80
C PHE A 443 -8.52 -38.54 24.61
N SER A 444 -9.30 -39.60 24.88
CA SER A 444 -10.08 -40.26 23.84
C SER A 444 -11.06 -39.22 23.30
N LEU A 445 -10.58 -38.38 22.39
CA LEU A 445 -11.38 -37.34 21.75
C LEU A 445 -12.39 -37.98 20.78
N PHE A 446 -12.08 -39.18 20.29
CA PHE A 446 -12.91 -39.91 19.35
C PHE A 446 -12.72 -41.43 19.55
N ASN A 447 -13.65 -42.08 20.25
CA ASN A 447 -13.93 -43.47 19.91
C ASN A 447 -14.39 -43.44 18.45
N LYS A 448 -13.68 -44.12 17.53
CA LYS A 448 -14.08 -44.23 16.12
C LYS A 448 -15.58 -44.58 16.09
N VAL A 449 -16.40 -43.65 15.61
CA VAL A 449 -17.85 -43.84 15.39
C VAL A 449 -18.03 -44.53 14.05
#